data_AF-A0A3N4UV74-F1
#
_entry.id   AF-A0A3N4UV74-F1
#
_cell.length_a   1.000
_cell.length_b   1.000
_cell.length_c   1.000
_cell.angle_alpha   90.00
_cell.angle_beta   90.00
_cell.angle_gamma   90.00
#
_symmetry.space_group_name_H-M   'P 1'
#
loop_
_entity.id
_entity.type
_entity.pdbx_description
1 polymer ?
#
loop_
_entity_poly.entity_id
_entity_poly.type
_entity_poly.pdbx_seq_one_letter_code
_entity_poly.pdbx_strand_id
1 'polypeptide(L)'
;METIWNMEDAGYRLRFERERLGLKQEDLANALGVTPVTQRNYESGRRQPTAQYLAGIEAKGLDVLYVLTGARSVGERLAEEEANLVAHFRRASPELKAAALRMLGAEPAPSRPAQRREGPTVNAESIGGVVQGNQTVKGPMTFHLGGGGSRKKGVPKE
;
A
#
# COMPACT_ATOMS: atom_id res chain seq x y z
N MET A 1 9.43 -10.10 -43.85
CA MET A 1 8.92 -9.32 -42.70
C MET A 1 9.17 -10.15 -41.45
N GLU A 2 10.31 -9.94 -40.81
CA GLU A 2 10.60 -10.57 -39.51
C GLU A 2 9.68 -9.96 -38.45
N THR A 3 8.88 -10.80 -37.81
CA THR A 3 8.11 -10.39 -36.64
C THR A 3 9.10 -10.25 -35.49
N ILE A 4 9.58 -9.03 -35.26
CA ILE A 4 10.29 -8.69 -34.03
C ILE A 4 9.30 -8.93 -32.90
N TRP A 5 9.48 -10.03 -32.16
CA TRP A 5 8.69 -10.33 -30.99
C TRP A 5 9.00 -9.27 -29.94
N ASN A 6 8.14 -8.26 -29.83
CA ASN A 6 8.26 -7.30 -28.74
C ASN A 6 7.81 -8.02 -27.46
N MET A 7 8.71 -8.15 -26.47
CA MET A 7 8.40 -8.75 -25.17
C MET A 7 7.33 -7.94 -24.40
N GLU A 8 7.01 -6.73 -24.88
CA GLU A 8 5.90 -5.91 -24.41
C GLU A 8 4.54 -6.21 -25.08
N ASP A 9 4.46 -7.15 -26.05
CA ASP A 9 3.19 -7.51 -26.68
C ASP A 9 2.36 -8.48 -25.81
N ALA A 10 1.05 -8.23 -25.74
CA ALA A 10 0.09 -9.09 -25.06
C ALA A 10 0.03 -10.49 -25.66
N GLY A 11 0.22 -10.62 -26.99
CA GLY A 11 0.30 -11.91 -27.67
C GLY A 11 1.48 -12.76 -27.19
N TYR A 12 2.66 -12.13 -27.05
CA TYR A 12 3.85 -12.78 -26.49
C TYR A 12 3.62 -13.22 -25.04
N ARG A 13 3.05 -12.35 -24.19
CA ARG A 13 2.77 -12.69 -22.79
C ARG A 13 1.70 -13.78 -22.64
N LEU A 14 0.69 -13.81 -23.51
CA LEU A 14 -0.29 -14.89 -23.57
C LEU A 14 0.38 -16.23 -23.89
N ARG A 15 1.29 -16.23 -24.87
CA ARG A 15 2.09 -17.41 -25.20
C ARG A 15 2.94 -17.85 -24.02
N PHE A 16 3.63 -16.91 -23.38
CA PHE A 16 4.47 -17.18 -22.21
C PHE A 16 3.67 -17.82 -21.08
N GLU A 17 2.47 -17.31 -20.77
CA GLU A 17 1.60 -17.89 -19.74
C GLU A 17 1.10 -19.28 -20.09
N ARG A 18 0.73 -19.50 -21.36
CA ARG A 18 0.34 -20.85 -21.81
C ARG A 18 1.50 -21.84 -21.63
N GLU A 19 2.71 -21.44 -22.03
CA GLU A 19 3.90 -22.28 -21.94
C GLU A 19 4.33 -22.53 -20.48
N ARG A 20 4.15 -21.56 -19.59
CA ARG A 20 4.35 -21.72 -18.14
C ARG A 20 3.50 -22.86 -17.58
N LEU A 21 2.29 -23.05 -18.09
CA LEU A 21 1.37 -24.13 -17.67
C LEU A 21 1.58 -25.44 -18.44
N GLY A 22 2.55 -25.52 -19.35
CA GLY A 22 2.82 -26.71 -20.16
C GLY A 22 1.72 -27.05 -21.18
N LEU A 23 0.82 -26.10 -21.49
CA LEU A 23 -0.31 -26.31 -22.39
C LEU A 23 0.11 -26.13 -23.86
N LYS A 24 -0.37 -26.98 -24.77
CA LYS A 24 -0.23 -26.73 -26.22
C LYS A 24 -1.26 -25.70 -26.69
N GLN A 25 -0.99 -25.05 -27.83
CA GLN A 25 -1.93 -24.11 -28.44
C GLN A 25 -3.29 -24.76 -28.72
N GLU A 26 -3.29 -26.00 -29.21
CA GLU A 26 -4.51 -26.77 -29.50
C GLU A 26 -5.30 -27.08 -28.23
N ASP A 27 -4.62 -27.48 -27.15
CA ASP A 27 -5.26 -27.81 -25.88
C ASP A 27 -5.97 -26.60 -25.28
N LEU A 28 -5.30 -25.44 -25.27
CA LEU A 28 -5.89 -24.19 -24.78
C LEU A 28 -7.05 -23.72 -25.68
N ALA A 29 -6.89 -23.79 -27.00
CA ALA A 29 -7.93 -23.44 -27.95
C ALA A 29 -9.21 -24.26 -27.74
N ASN A 30 -9.06 -25.58 -27.68
CA ASN A 30 -10.16 -26.53 -27.46
C ASN A 30 -10.83 -26.28 -26.11
N ALA A 31 -10.05 -26.05 -25.05
CA ALA A 31 -10.56 -25.78 -23.71
C ALA A 31 -11.37 -24.47 -23.60
N LEU A 32 -11.20 -23.55 -24.55
CA LEU A 32 -11.88 -22.26 -24.62
C LEU A 32 -12.92 -22.17 -25.75
N GLY A 33 -13.15 -23.26 -26.47
CA GLY A 33 -14.10 -23.31 -27.58
C GLY A 33 -13.71 -22.44 -28.78
N VAL A 34 -12.40 -22.20 -28.98
CA VAL A 34 -11.88 -21.46 -30.14
C VAL A 34 -11.04 -22.38 -31.02
N THR A 35 -10.79 -21.95 -32.27
CA THR A 35 -9.93 -22.73 -33.18
C THR A 35 -8.44 -22.58 -32.82
N PRO A 36 -7.57 -23.56 -33.12
CA PRO A 36 -6.13 -23.42 -32.97
C PRO A 36 -5.55 -22.24 -33.77
N VAL A 37 -6.16 -21.90 -34.91
CA VAL A 37 -5.79 -20.72 -35.71
C VAL A 37 -6.09 -19.44 -34.95
N THR A 38 -7.23 -19.37 -34.26
CA THR A 38 -7.58 -18.24 -33.39
C THR A 38 -6.53 -18.06 -32.29
N GLN A 39 -6.15 -19.15 -31.61
CA GLN A 39 -5.10 -19.13 -30.59
C GLN A 39 -3.78 -18.57 -31.15
N ARG A 40 -3.33 -19.11 -32.28
CA ARG A 40 -2.10 -18.66 -32.94
C ARG A 40 -2.16 -17.18 -33.34
N ASN A 41 -3.31 -16.71 -33.79
CA ASN A 41 -3.49 -15.30 -34.17
C ASN A 41 -3.44 -14.37 -32.95
N TYR A 42 -3.93 -14.82 -31.79
CA TYR A 42 -3.77 -14.09 -30.53
C TYR A 42 -2.30 -14.06 -30.09
N GLU A 43 -1.63 -15.21 -30.06
CA GLU A 43 -0.24 -15.31 -29.62
C GLU A 43 0.75 -14.58 -30.54
N SER A 44 0.41 -14.40 -31.81
CA SER A 44 1.23 -13.65 -32.78
C SER A 44 0.90 -12.15 -32.87
N GLY A 45 -0.03 -11.66 -32.04
CA GLY A 45 -0.46 -10.26 -32.05
C GLY A 45 -1.30 -9.86 -33.28
N ARG A 46 -1.60 -10.78 -34.20
CA ARG A 46 -2.41 -10.52 -35.41
C ARG A 46 -3.86 -10.20 -35.09
N ARG A 47 -4.35 -10.68 -33.94
CA ARG A 47 -5.69 -10.39 -33.44
C ARG A 47 -5.62 -10.17 -31.93
N GLN A 48 -6.46 -9.28 -31.42
CA GLN A 48 -6.59 -9.09 -29.98
C GLN A 48 -7.61 -10.09 -29.38
N PRO A 49 -7.31 -10.73 -28.24
CA PRO A 49 -8.26 -11.57 -27.51
C PRO A 49 -9.50 -10.78 -27.09
N THR A 50 -10.66 -11.44 -27.07
CA THR A 50 -11.89 -10.83 -26.54
C THR A 50 -11.91 -10.89 -25.02
N ALA A 51 -12.72 -10.05 -24.37
CA ALA A 51 -12.91 -10.11 -22.92
C ALA A 51 -13.40 -11.49 -22.44
N GLN A 52 -14.28 -12.15 -23.21
CA GLN A 52 -14.75 -13.50 -22.91
C GLN A 52 -13.62 -14.54 -22.97
N TYR A 53 -12.73 -14.43 -23.95
CA TYR A 53 -11.55 -15.28 -24.03
C TYR A 53 -10.60 -15.04 -22.84
N LEU A 54 -10.38 -13.78 -22.46
CA LEU A 54 -9.55 -13.42 -21.31
C LEU A 54 -10.12 -13.99 -19.99
N ALA A 55 -11.44 -13.90 -19.79
CA ALA A 55 -12.09 -14.54 -18.64
C ALA A 55 -11.92 -16.07 -18.66
N GLY A 56 -11.99 -16.68 -19.85
CA GLY A 56 -11.78 -18.11 -20.01
C GLY A 56 -10.35 -18.57 -19.64
N ILE A 57 -9.31 -17.81 -20.02
CA ILE A 57 -7.93 -18.18 -19.67
C ILE A 57 -7.64 -17.99 -18.17
N GLU A 58 -8.27 -17.02 -17.49
CA GLU A 58 -8.16 -16.87 -16.02
C GLU A 58 -8.68 -18.13 -15.32
N ALA A 59 -9.82 -18.65 -15.76
CA ALA A 59 -10.38 -19.90 -15.23
C ALA A 59 -9.47 -21.12 -15.49
N LYS A 60 -8.55 -21.04 -16.44
CA LYS A 60 -7.51 -22.07 -16.72
C LYS A 60 -6.21 -21.83 -15.97
N GLY A 61 -6.13 -20.79 -15.13
CA GLY A 61 -4.96 -20.50 -14.29
C GLY A 61 -3.89 -19.64 -14.97
N LEU A 62 -4.19 -19.03 -16.12
CA LEU A 62 -3.32 -18.03 -16.74
C LEU A 62 -3.50 -16.68 -16.05
N ASP A 63 -2.40 -15.97 -15.84
CA ASP A 63 -2.41 -14.63 -15.24
C ASP A 63 -2.81 -13.56 -16.27
N VAL A 64 -4.10 -13.22 -16.30
CA VAL A 64 -4.64 -12.19 -17.21
C VAL A 64 -4.03 -10.81 -16.96
N LEU A 65 -3.70 -10.48 -15.71
CA LEU A 65 -3.06 -9.19 -15.40
C LEU A 65 -1.69 -9.12 -16.08
N TYR A 66 -0.92 -10.20 -15.99
CA TYR A 66 0.35 -10.30 -16.69
C TYR A 66 0.18 -10.24 -18.20
N VAL A 67 -0.78 -10.98 -18.77
CA VAL A 67 -1.05 -10.93 -20.22
C VAL A 67 -1.33 -9.49 -20.67
N LEU A 68 -2.16 -8.75 -19.94
CA LEU A 68 -2.56 -7.40 -20.34
C LEU A 68 -1.49 -6.33 -20.09
N THR A 69 -0.80 -6.40 -18.95
CA THR A 69 0.01 -5.27 -18.44
C THR A 69 1.49 -5.56 -18.31
N GLY A 70 1.90 -6.83 -18.36
CA GLY A 70 3.25 -7.27 -18.03
C GLY A 70 3.55 -7.29 -16.52
N ALA A 71 2.68 -6.72 -15.69
CA ALA A 71 2.76 -6.85 -14.25
C ALA A 71 2.18 -8.19 -13.81
N ARG A 72 2.95 -8.95 -13.03
CA ARG A 72 2.47 -10.19 -12.43
C ARG A 72 1.41 -9.89 -11.38
N SER A 73 0.36 -10.70 -11.32
CA SER A 73 -0.49 -10.72 -10.13
C SER A 73 0.39 -11.05 -8.93
N VAL A 74 0.44 -10.11 -7.97
CA VAL A 74 1.21 -10.32 -6.74
C VAL A 74 0.40 -11.27 -5.89
N GLY A 75 0.80 -12.53 -5.93
CA GLY A 75 0.13 -13.65 -5.28
C GLY A 75 -0.30 -14.69 -6.30
N GLU A 76 0.16 -15.92 -6.09
CA GLU A 76 -0.65 -17.08 -6.47
C GLU A 76 -2.08 -16.85 -5.98
N ARG A 77 -3.08 -17.51 -6.59
CA ARG A 77 -4.45 -17.48 -6.06
C ARG A 77 -4.33 -17.86 -4.58
N LEU A 78 -4.51 -16.87 -3.69
CA LEU A 78 -4.20 -16.99 -2.27
C LEU A 78 -4.80 -18.30 -1.77
N ALA A 79 -4.02 -19.09 -1.04
CA ALA A 79 -4.58 -20.26 -0.38
C ALA A 79 -5.78 -19.80 0.46
N GLU A 80 -6.77 -20.68 0.69
CA GLU A 80 -8.01 -20.30 1.38
C GLU A 80 -7.74 -19.62 2.74
N GLU A 81 -6.69 -20.09 3.44
CA GLU A 81 -6.19 -19.51 4.68
C GLU A 81 -5.67 -18.07 4.50
N GLU A 82 -4.85 -17.82 3.49
CA GLU A 82 -4.31 -16.49 3.18
C GLU A 82 -5.42 -15.53 2.71
N ALA A 83 -6.36 -16.02 1.91
CA ALA A 83 -7.53 -15.26 1.46
C ALA A 83 -8.39 -14.86 2.66
N ASN A 84 -8.63 -15.78 3.60
CA ASN A 84 -9.34 -15.51 4.84
C ASN A 84 -8.59 -14.52 5.73
N LEU A 85 -7.27 -14.66 5.88
CA LEU A 85 -6.43 -13.72 6.62
C LEU A 85 -6.54 -12.30 6.04
N VAL A 86 -6.40 -12.16 4.72
CA VAL A 86 -6.52 -10.86 4.03
C VAL A 86 -7.92 -10.27 4.20
N ALA A 87 -8.98 -11.07 4.08
CA ALA A 87 -10.35 -10.61 4.25
C ALA A 87 -10.63 -10.06 5.66
N HIS A 88 -10.16 -10.78 6.69
CA HIS A 88 -10.28 -10.33 8.08
C HIS A 88 -9.41 -9.10 8.35
N PHE A 89 -8.16 -9.11 7.87
CA PHE A 89 -7.25 -8.00 8.01
C PHE A 89 -7.82 -6.72 7.39
N ARG A 90 -8.41 -6.77 6.19
CA ARG A 90 -9.01 -5.59 5.53
C ARG A 90 -10.14 -4.94 6.34
N ARG A 91 -10.97 -5.76 7.01
CA ARG A 91 -12.11 -5.32 7.84
C ARG A 91 -11.72 -4.90 9.26
N ALA A 92 -10.55 -5.29 9.73
CA ALA A 92 -10.08 -5.00 11.08
C ALA A 92 -9.84 -3.50 11.31
N SER A 93 -9.95 -3.07 12.58
CA SER A 93 -9.61 -1.70 12.99
C SER A 93 -8.12 -1.41 12.78
N PRO A 94 -7.70 -0.14 12.73
CA PRO A 94 -6.29 0.23 12.61
C PRO A 94 -5.41 -0.40 13.69
N GLU A 95 -5.89 -0.49 14.92
CA GLU A 95 -5.18 -1.08 16.07
C GLU A 95 -4.97 -2.58 15.86
N LEU A 96 -6.00 -3.28 15.41
CA LEU A 96 -5.94 -4.73 15.13
C LEU A 96 -5.04 -5.04 13.93
N LYS A 97 -5.08 -4.21 12.88
CA LYS A 97 -4.15 -4.31 11.75
C LYS A 97 -2.71 -4.14 12.22
N ALA A 98 -2.44 -3.14 13.06
CA ALA A 98 -1.10 -2.91 13.60
C ALA A 98 -0.63 -4.05 14.51
N ALA A 99 -1.52 -4.59 15.35
CA ALA A 99 -1.22 -5.75 16.18
C ALA A 99 -0.92 -7.00 15.34
N ALA A 100 -1.75 -7.29 14.33
CA ALA A 100 -1.55 -8.42 13.43
C ALA A 100 -0.21 -8.33 12.66
N LEU A 101 0.14 -7.14 12.15
CA LEU A 101 1.44 -6.94 11.50
C LEU A 101 2.61 -7.20 12.47
N ARG A 102 2.55 -6.68 13.70
CA ARG A 102 3.58 -6.93 14.72
C ARG A 102 3.72 -8.41 15.06
N MET A 103 2.60 -9.13 15.19
CA MET A 103 2.61 -10.57 15.45
C MET A 103 3.25 -11.36 14.30
N LEU A 104 3.08 -10.89 13.06
CA LEU A 104 3.71 -11.46 11.87
C LEU A 104 5.15 -10.96 11.64
N GLY A 105 5.71 -10.19 12.57
CA GLY A 105 7.08 -9.65 12.47
C GLY A 105 7.23 -8.48 11.49
N ALA A 106 6.12 -7.93 11.01
CA ALA A 106 6.11 -6.73 10.18
C ALA A 106 5.93 -5.49 11.05
N GLU A 107 6.79 -4.48 10.83
CA GLU A 107 6.59 -3.16 11.43
C GLU A 107 5.35 -2.51 10.80
N PRO A 108 4.31 -2.17 11.57
CA PRO A 108 3.16 -1.46 11.03
C PRO A 108 3.64 -0.10 10.53
N ALA A 109 3.23 0.26 9.31
CA ALA A 109 3.62 1.53 8.70
C ALA A 109 3.42 2.68 9.70
N PRO A 110 4.40 3.61 9.84
CA PRO A 110 4.29 4.69 10.80
C PRO A 110 2.99 5.43 10.53
N SER A 111 2.08 5.35 11.49
CA SER A 111 0.83 6.12 11.45
C SER A 111 1.25 7.57 11.24
N ARG A 112 0.87 8.14 10.08
CA ARG A 112 1.18 9.53 9.70
C ARG A 112 1.01 10.38 10.95
N PRO A 113 2.07 11.05 11.44
CA PRO A 113 1.99 11.71 12.73
C PRO A 113 0.80 12.66 12.64
N ALA A 114 -0.17 12.46 13.55
CA ALA A 114 -1.20 13.45 13.80
C ALA A 114 -0.46 14.78 13.89
N GLN A 115 -0.79 15.71 12.98
CA GLN A 115 -0.13 17.01 12.89
C GLN A 115 0.11 17.50 14.31
N ARG A 116 1.39 17.59 14.67
CA ARG A 116 1.82 18.11 15.96
C ARG A 116 1.30 19.54 15.98
N ARG A 117 0.09 19.75 16.52
CA ARG A 117 -0.40 21.08 16.83
C ARG A 117 0.58 21.57 17.88
N GLU A 118 1.49 22.43 17.45
CA GLU A 118 2.36 23.15 18.35
C GLU A 118 1.45 23.81 19.37
N GLY A 119 1.52 23.35 20.62
CA GLY A 119 0.80 23.99 21.71
C GLY A 119 1.27 25.44 21.84
N PRO A 120 0.45 26.32 22.42
CA PRO A 120 0.82 27.73 22.59
C PRO A 120 2.16 27.83 23.33
N THR A 121 3.15 28.47 22.68
CA THR A 121 4.43 28.81 23.28
C THR A 121 4.26 30.08 24.11
N VAL A 122 4.48 29.99 25.41
CA VAL A 122 4.55 31.16 26.30
C VAL A 122 5.99 31.67 26.30
N ASN A 123 6.23 32.77 25.58
CA ASN A 123 7.51 33.46 25.56
C ASN A 123 7.69 34.29 26.84
N ALA A 124 8.93 34.40 27.33
CA ALA A 124 9.28 35.05 28.60
C ALA A 124 8.92 36.54 28.71
N GLU A 125 8.58 37.20 27.60
CA GLU A 125 8.09 38.59 27.58
C GLU A 125 6.63 38.71 28.04
N SER A 126 5.90 37.59 28.09
CA SER A 126 4.49 37.56 28.51
C SER A 126 4.39 37.32 30.01
N ILE A 127 4.55 38.38 30.81
CA ILE A 127 4.33 38.32 32.25
C ILE A 127 2.81 38.22 32.50
N GLY A 128 2.33 37.02 32.88
CA GLY A 128 0.95 36.82 33.35
C GLY A 128 0.11 35.77 32.60
N GLY A 129 0.70 34.96 31.72
CA GLY A 129 -0.05 33.89 31.04
C GLY A 129 -0.49 32.77 32.00
N VAL A 130 -1.80 32.54 32.10
CA VAL A 130 -2.39 31.40 32.82
C VAL A 130 -2.81 30.34 31.81
N VAL A 131 -2.37 29.09 32.00
CA VAL A 131 -2.84 27.94 31.23
C VAL A 131 -4.09 27.38 31.90
N GLN A 132 -5.26 27.57 31.28
CA GLN A 132 -6.53 27.06 31.80
C GLN A 132 -6.91 25.75 31.07
N GLY A 133 -6.84 24.63 31.79
CA GLY A 133 -7.21 23.30 31.30
C GLY A 133 -6.32 22.18 31.84
N ASN A 134 -6.65 20.92 31.53
CA ASN A 134 -5.83 19.77 31.91
C ASN A 134 -4.59 19.68 31.01
N GLN A 135 -3.40 19.64 31.60
CA GLN A 135 -2.13 19.48 30.89
C GLN A 135 -1.51 18.11 31.20
N THR A 136 -1.11 17.38 30.16
CA THR A 136 -0.35 16.13 30.31
C THR A 136 1.04 16.32 29.71
N VAL A 137 2.07 16.08 30.52
CA VAL A 137 3.47 16.27 30.14
C VAL A 137 4.13 14.90 29.97
N LYS A 138 4.70 14.63 28.79
CA LYS A 138 5.28 13.33 28.43
C LYS A 138 6.82 13.28 28.55
N GLY A 139 7.42 14.22 29.30
CA GLY A 139 8.87 14.31 29.49
C GLY A 139 9.24 15.16 30.71
N PRO A 140 10.53 15.17 31.12
CA PRO A 140 10.99 15.95 32.27
C PRO A 140 10.81 17.46 32.02
N MET A 141 10.33 18.17 33.04
CA MET A 141 10.20 19.64 33.04
C MET A 141 11.13 20.26 34.05
N THR A 142 11.72 21.39 33.69
CA THR A 142 12.52 22.23 34.60
C THR A 142 11.81 23.57 34.76
N PHE A 143 11.45 23.91 36.00
CA PHE A 143 10.91 25.22 36.34
C PHE A 143 12.03 26.10 36.91
N HIS A 144 12.30 27.24 36.29
CA HIS A 144 13.19 28.25 36.84
C HIS A 144 12.36 29.31 37.57
N LEU A 145 12.31 29.26 38.89
CA LEU A 145 11.64 30.26 39.71
C LEU A 145 12.63 31.39 40.03
N GLY A 146 12.40 32.59 39.48
CA GLY A 146 13.31 33.73 39.60
C GLY A 146 13.42 34.29 41.02
N GLY A 147 14.66 34.59 41.43
CA GLY A 147 15.02 35.18 42.72
C GLY A 147 14.52 36.62 42.90
N GLY A 148 14.06 36.92 44.11
CA GLY A 148 13.45 38.20 44.47
C GLY A 148 14.36 39.41 44.27
N GLY A 149 13.90 40.36 43.45
CA GLY A 149 14.49 41.68 43.34
C GLY A 149 14.30 42.49 44.63
N SER A 150 15.39 42.93 45.24
CA SER A 150 15.41 43.78 46.42
C SER A 150 14.89 45.19 46.09
N ARG A 151 13.83 45.63 46.78
CA ARG A 151 13.34 47.02 46.72
C ARG A 151 14.37 47.96 47.34
N LYS A 152 15.00 48.83 46.54
CA LYS A 152 15.72 50.01 47.07
C LYS A 152 14.70 51.03 47.61
N LYS A 153 14.75 51.28 48.92
CA LYS A 153 14.02 52.37 49.60
C LYS A 153 14.60 53.70 49.12
N GLY A 154 13.78 54.54 48.49
CA GLY A 154 14.12 55.93 48.20
C GLY A 154 14.13 56.77 49.48
N VAL A 155 15.17 57.58 49.66
CA VAL A 155 15.27 58.62 50.71
C VAL A 155 14.54 59.87 50.21
N PRO A 156 13.71 60.55 51.02
CA PRO A 156 13.05 61.78 50.60
C PRO A 156 14.02 62.96 50.69
N LYS A 157 13.94 63.89 49.74
CA LYS A 157 14.52 65.23 49.87
C LYS A 157 13.39 66.26 49.93
N GLU A 158 13.55 67.18 50.88
CA GLU A 158 12.74 68.38 51.15
C GLU A 158 12.66 69.33 49.95
#